data_AF-A0A8J4UG21-F1
#
_entry.id   AF-A0A8J4UG21-F1
#
_cell.length_a   1.000
_cell.length_b   1.000
_cell.length_c   1.000
_cell.angle_alpha   90.00
_cell.angle_beta   90.00
_cell.angle_gamma   90.00
#
_symmetry.space_group_name_H-M   'P 1'
#
loop_
_entity.id
_entity.type
_entity.pdbx_description
1 polymer ?
#
loop_
_entity_poly.entity_id
_entity_poly.type
_entity_poly.pdbx_seq_one_letter_code
_entity_poly.pdbx_strand_id
1 'polypeptide(L)'
;MVLSLVHLCAREVVSDHGLSSAWLSCMPRELYRPLLDAAFAHCRPLAIGELVQRWPERILSVGGRGKRDHDTPNRLCVQALLLAVVRGLTDKRCCLQVLDLCGLQCEDGHVEDAMGGWSLTVALCSTVVQARNHTTAYRGRRRDDRENMKRERDGAVKRDRARLKKEEGEKVACGEISTPGEEKVKGVRRRMEMQKRAGAQPQQVPSREDVLVNVRADLFVNARSWERVRGALSLSGPLRLHCRFLRVEELPASSIASLLELLPQEELLGLDVRYSSLGVSGLALLLPQLARFPRLGSLRLHYCNLDVLRTRPGQQEALQDVSQGLGELKMLRKLSLTALRLPGHLRLLL
;
A
#
# COMPACT_ATOMS: atom_id res chain seq x y z
N MET A 1 12.30 -35.48 -11.30
CA MET A 1 10.92 -34.97 -11.51
C MET A 1 10.76 -34.59 -12.96
N VAL A 2 9.73 -35.07 -13.65
CA VAL A 2 9.42 -34.65 -15.03
C VAL A 2 8.76 -33.28 -14.94
N LEU A 3 9.43 -32.24 -15.44
CA LEU A 3 8.84 -30.90 -15.52
C LEU A 3 7.72 -30.92 -16.57
N SER A 4 6.58 -30.29 -16.26
CA SER A 4 5.49 -30.19 -17.23
C SER A 4 5.94 -29.40 -18.47
N LEU A 5 5.41 -29.74 -19.64
CA LEU A 5 5.71 -29.01 -20.88
C LEU A 5 5.44 -27.51 -20.72
N VAL A 6 4.38 -27.15 -19.99
CA VAL A 6 4.03 -25.76 -19.67
C VAL A 6 5.16 -25.06 -18.91
N HIS A 7 5.76 -25.73 -17.93
CA HIS A 7 6.87 -25.16 -17.15
C HIS A 7 8.12 -24.96 -18.00
N LEU A 8 8.45 -25.93 -18.87
CA LEU A 8 9.57 -25.82 -19.81
C LEU A 8 9.36 -24.66 -20.80
N CYS A 9 8.17 -24.58 -21.42
CA CYS A 9 7.83 -23.47 -22.31
C CYS A 9 7.86 -22.12 -21.58
N ALA A 10 7.32 -22.06 -20.36
CA ALA A 10 7.33 -20.84 -19.56
C ALA A 10 8.75 -20.35 -19.26
N ARG A 11 9.68 -21.27 -18.96
CA ARG A 11 11.09 -20.92 -18.75
C ARG A 11 11.74 -20.31 -19.98
N GLU A 12 11.54 -20.91 -21.15
CA GLU A 12 12.14 -20.40 -22.39
C GLU A 12 11.55 -19.03 -22.77
N VAL A 13 10.23 -18.88 -22.67
CA VAL A 13 9.54 -17.60 -22.96
C VAL A 13 10.01 -16.48 -22.02
N VAL A 14 10.18 -16.78 -20.74
CA VAL A 14 10.63 -15.80 -19.73
C VAL A 14 12.12 -15.46 -19.87
N SER A 15 12.91 -16.34 -20.47
CA SER A 15 14.33 -16.09 -20.74
C SER A 15 14.55 -15.06 -21.84
N ASP A 16 13.63 -14.95 -22.80
CA ASP A 16 13.62 -13.90 -23.83
C ASP A 16 12.66 -12.74 -23.45
N HIS A 17 13.17 -11.84 -22.61
CA HIS A 17 12.41 -10.68 -22.14
C HIS A 17 12.21 -9.61 -23.23
N GLY A 18 12.95 -9.65 -24.35
CA GLY A 18 12.89 -8.65 -25.41
C GLY A 18 11.55 -8.62 -26.14
N LEU A 19 10.85 -9.75 -26.18
CA LEU A 19 9.57 -9.93 -26.85
C LEU A 19 8.36 -9.91 -25.90
N SER A 20 8.60 -9.72 -24.60
CA SER A 20 7.59 -9.73 -23.52
C SER A 20 6.33 -8.92 -23.83
N SER A 21 6.49 -7.68 -24.28
CA SER A 21 5.35 -6.80 -24.57
C SER A 21 4.47 -7.32 -25.72
N ALA A 22 5.06 -7.99 -26.71
CA ALA A 22 4.36 -8.49 -27.89
C ALA A 22 3.53 -9.74 -27.58
N TRP A 23 4.13 -10.75 -26.93
CA TRP A 23 3.42 -11.99 -26.62
C TRP A 23 2.41 -11.82 -25.47
N LEU A 24 2.66 -10.93 -24.50
CA LEU A 24 1.68 -10.64 -23.42
C LEU A 24 0.36 -10.08 -23.94
N SER A 25 0.32 -9.54 -25.16
CA SER A 25 -0.92 -9.01 -25.74
C SER A 25 -1.88 -10.11 -26.22
N CYS A 26 -1.38 -11.31 -26.50
CA CYS A 26 -2.14 -12.43 -27.05
C CYS A 26 -2.22 -13.65 -26.11
N MET A 27 -1.70 -13.53 -24.88
CA MET A 27 -1.65 -14.65 -23.94
C MET A 27 -2.98 -14.90 -23.23
N PRO A 28 -3.42 -16.17 -23.16
CA PRO A 28 -4.46 -16.61 -22.24
C PRO A 28 -4.12 -16.30 -20.78
N ARG A 29 -5.15 -16.06 -19.97
CA ARG A 29 -5.00 -15.66 -18.56
C ARG A 29 -4.35 -16.77 -17.73
N GLU A 30 -4.59 -18.01 -18.11
CA GLU A 30 -4.14 -19.23 -17.43
C GLU A 30 -2.62 -19.39 -17.45
N LEU A 31 -1.95 -18.78 -18.43
CA LEU A 31 -0.50 -18.89 -18.60
C LEU A 31 0.28 -17.84 -17.80
N TYR A 32 -0.37 -16.78 -17.30
CA TYR A 32 0.29 -15.76 -16.49
C TYR A 32 0.89 -16.32 -15.21
N ARG A 33 0.21 -17.26 -14.54
CA ARG A 33 0.70 -17.83 -13.28
C ARG A 33 1.92 -18.74 -13.49
N PRO A 34 1.91 -19.72 -14.41
CA PRO A 34 3.09 -20.50 -14.74
C PRO A 34 4.29 -19.64 -15.19
N LEU A 35 4.06 -18.58 -15.96
CA LEU A 35 5.11 -17.66 -16.40
C LEU A 35 5.68 -16.85 -15.24
N LEU A 36 4.84 -16.38 -14.33
CA LEU A 36 5.30 -15.65 -13.15
C LEU A 36 6.11 -16.58 -12.22
N ASP A 37 5.66 -17.81 -12.01
CA ASP A 37 6.38 -18.79 -11.20
C ASP A 37 7.75 -19.14 -11.82
N ALA A 38 7.82 -19.31 -13.16
CA ALA A 38 9.08 -19.47 -13.87
C ALA A 38 9.99 -18.23 -13.76
N ALA A 39 9.43 -17.02 -13.82
CA ALA A 39 10.19 -15.78 -13.70
C ALA A 39 10.79 -15.56 -12.31
N PHE A 40 10.09 -15.99 -11.25
CA PHE A 40 10.66 -16.03 -9.92
C PHE A 40 11.74 -17.10 -9.79
N ALA A 41 11.50 -18.32 -10.27
CA ALA A 41 12.46 -19.43 -10.20
C ALA A 41 13.77 -19.15 -10.96
N HIS A 42 13.70 -18.39 -12.06
CA HIS A 42 14.86 -18.04 -12.89
C HIS A 42 15.36 -16.61 -12.67
N CYS A 43 14.96 -15.95 -11.58
CA CYS A 43 15.39 -14.60 -11.23
C CYS A 43 15.36 -13.63 -12.40
N ARG A 44 14.18 -13.46 -13.03
CA ARG A 44 13.96 -12.55 -14.17
C ARG A 44 13.08 -11.34 -13.79
N PRO A 45 13.63 -10.30 -13.14
CA PRO A 45 12.86 -9.13 -12.67
C PRO A 45 12.08 -8.40 -13.77
N LEU A 46 12.64 -8.29 -14.98
CA LEU A 46 11.98 -7.58 -16.09
C LEU A 46 10.70 -8.30 -16.55
N ALA A 47 10.76 -9.64 -16.66
CA ALA A 47 9.60 -10.45 -17.02
C ALA A 47 8.51 -10.37 -15.94
N ILE A 48 8.91 -10.41 -14.65
CA ILE A 48 7.98 -10.18 -13.51
C ILE A 48 7.29 -8.83 -13.66
N GLY A 49 8.07 -7.79 -13.99
CA GLY A 49 7.54 -6.45 -14.12
C GLY A 49 6.43 -6.33 -15.17
N GLU A 50 6.66 -6.88 -16.36
CA GLU A 50 5.68 -6.86 -17.46
C GLU A 50 4.44 -7.72 -17.16
N LEU A 51 4.62 -8.91 -16.58
CA LEU A 51 3.53 -9.80 -16.19
C LEU A 51 2.60 -9.17 -15.16
N VAL A 52 3.19 -8.58 -14.11
CA VAL A 52 2.45 -8.00 -12.98
C VAL A 52 1.76 -6.71 -13.36
N GLN A 53 2.39 -5.88 -14.20
CA GLN A 53 1.78 -4.64 -14.68
C GLN A 53 0.46 -4.90 -15.41
N ARG A 54 0.35 -6.04 -16.10
CA ARG A 54 -0.83 -6.44 -16.88
C ARG A 54 -1.57 -7.63 -16.26
N TRP A 55 -1.49 -7.78 -14.94
CA TRP A 55 -2.00 -8.96 -14.26
C TRP A 55 -3.52 -9.12 -14.51
N PRO A 56 -3.97 -10.27 -15.05
CA PRO A 56 -5.35 -10.43 -15.52
C PRO A 56 -6.33 -10.83 -14.41
N GLU A 57 -5.83 -11.27 -13.25
CA GLU A 57 -6.66 -11.69 -12.11
C GLU A 57 -6.79 -10.59 -11.05
N ARG A 58 -7.79 -10.71 -10.18
CA ARG A 58 -7.99 -9.76 -9.08
C ARG A 58 -7.03 -9.95 -7.92
N ILE A 59 -6.49 -11.16 -7.78
CA ILE A 59 -5.66 -11.55 -6.65
C ILE A 59 -4.32 -12.03 -7.18
N LEU A 60 -3.24 -11.57 -6.58
CA LEU A 60 -1.89 -12.10 -6.79
C LEU A 60 -1.30 -12.45 -5.43
N SER A 61 -1.13 -13.75 -5.19
CA SER A 61 -0.42 -14.24 -4.00
C SER A 61 0.98 -14.72 -4.38
N VAL A 62 1.99 -14.11 -3.78
CA VAL A 62 3.41 -14.47 -4.01
C VAL A 62 3.97 -15.23 -2.81
N GLY A 63 3.48 -14.92 -1.60
CA GLY A 63 3.82 -15.64 -0.37
C GLY A 63 2.80 -16.71 0.01
N GLY A 64 3.27 -17.81 0.62
CA GLY A 64 2.39 -18.85 1.15
C GLY A 64 3.12 -20.12 1.60
N ARG A 65 2.76 -20.63 2.80
CA ARG A 65 3.30 -21.87 3.40
C ARG A 65 3.07 -23.15 2.58
N GLY A 66 2.25 -23.09 1.53
CA GLY A 66 1.94 -24.21 0.64
C GLY A 66 2.92 -24.43 -0.51
N LYS A 67 3.80 -23.45 -0.81
CA LYS A 67 4.90 -23.62 -1.77
C LYS A 67 6.15 -24.04 -1.00
N ARG A 68 6.20 -25.30 -0.55
CA ARG A 68 7.36 -25.87 0.14
C ARG A 68 8.56 -26.16 -0.78
N ASP A 69 8.35 -26.13 -2.10
CA ASP A 69 9.36 -26.53 -3.10
C ASP A 69 9.90 -25.37 -3.97
N HIS A 70 9.55 -24.12 -3.67
CA HIS A 70 10.08 -22.97 -4.41
C HIS A 70 10.87 -22.04 -3.50
N ASP A 71 12.10 -21.72 -3.94
CA ASP A 71 12.98 -20.76 -3.31
C ASP A 71 12.27 -19.42 -3.09
N THR A 72 12.61 -18.75 -1.98
CA THR A 72 12.11 -17.41 -1.69
C THR A 72 12.51 -16.47 -2.83
N PRO A 73 11.59 -15.61 -3.31
CA PRO A 73 11.89 -14.75 -4.46
C PRO A 73 13.03 -13.79 -4.12
N ASN A 74 14.00 -13.69 -5.03
CA ASN A 74 15.14 -12.79 -4.92
C ASN A 74 14.67 -11.33 -4.71
N ARG A 75 15.46 -10.55 -3.97
CA ARG A 75 15.23 -9.13 -3.70
C ARG A 75 14.88 -8.30 -4.95
N LEU A 76 15.58 -8.47 -6.06
CA LEU A 76 15.34 -7.76 -7.31
C LEU A 76 13.96 -8.11 -7.90
N CYS A 77 13.56 -9.37 -7.79
CA CYS A 77 12.26 -9.84 -8.26
C CYS A 77 11.11 -9.23 -7.45
N VAL A 78 11.28 -9.13 -6.12
CA VAL A 78 10.30 -8.47 -5.24
C VAL A 78 10.26 -6.96 -5.52
N GLN A 79 11.40 -6.31 -5.75
CA GLN A 79 11.42 -4.88 -6.12
C GLN A 79 10.71 -4.63 -7.45
N ALA A 80 10.96 -5.47 -8.47
CA ALA A 80 10.31 -5.35 -9.76
C ALA A 80 8.80 -5.59 -9.68
N LEU A 81 8.37 -6.59 -8.90
CA LEU A 81 6.95 -6.83 -8.58
C LEU A 81 6.30 -5.57 -8.00
N LEU A 82 6.90 -4.97 -6.97
CA LEU A 82 6.34 -3.79 -6.32
C LEU A 82 6.29 -2.56 -7.25
N LEU A 83 7.34 -2.34 -8.05
CA LEU A 83 7.36 -1.29 -9.07
C LEU A 83 6.29 -1.50 -10.15
N ALA A 84 6.08 -2.74 -10.57
CA ALA A 84 5.07 -3.09 -11.56
C ALA A 84 3.64 -2.91 -11.04
N VAL A 85 3.39 -3.19 -9.76
CA VAL A 85 2.10 -2.86 -9.13
C VAL A 85 1.84 -1.35 -9.22
N VAL A 86 2.83 -0.50 -8.90
CA VAL A 86 2.69 0.96 -9.01
C VAL A 86 2.38 1.41 -10.44
N ARG A 87 3.06 0.85 -11.44
CA ARG A 87 2.82 1.14 -12.87
C ARG A 87 1.43 0.68 -13.30
N GLY A 88 1.03 -0.52 -12.86
CA GLY A 88 -0.25 -1.15 -13.16
C GLY A 88 -1.46 -0.36 -12.66
N LEU A 89 -1.32 0.51 -11.65
CA LEU A 89 -2.42 1.35 -11.14
C LEU A 89 -3.03 2.28 -12.21
N THR A 90 -2.25 2.65 -13.22
CA THR A 90 -2.71 3.51 -14.33
C THR A 90 -3.05 2.73 -15.59
N ASP A 91 -2.73 1.43 -15.61
CA ASP A 91 -2.99 0.55 -16.74
C ASP A 91 -4.41 -0.02 -16.65
N LYS A 92 -5.22 0.25 -17.68
CA LYS A 92 -6.61 -0.25 -17.75
C LYS A 92 -6.70 -1.76 -17.89
N ARG A 93 -5.61 -2.43 -18.29
CA ARG A 93 -5.56 -3.89 -18.46
C ARG A 93 -5.28 -4.61 -17.15
N CYS A 94 -4.71 -3.92 -16.16
CA CYS A 94 -4.45 -4.49 -14.86
C CYS A 94 -5.76 -4.68 -14.08
N CYS A 95 -6.05 -5.92 -13.72
CA CYS A 95 -7.24 -6.26 -12.94
C CYS A 95 -6.93 -6.47 -11.45
N LEU A 96 -5.65 -6.31 -11.05
CA LEU A 96 -5.19 -6.58 -9.69
C LEU A 96 -5.90 -5.68 -8.67
N GLN A 97 -6.44 -6.29 -7.63
CA GLN A 97 -7.11 -5.62 -6.50
C GLN A 97 -6.52 -6.05 -5.16
N VAL A 98 -5.92 -7.24 -5.08
CA VAL A 98 -5.30 -7.76 -3.86
C VAL A 98 -3.93 -8.33 -4.17
N LEU A 99 -2.89 -7.77 -3.56
CA LEU A 99 -1.54 -8.32 -3.58
C LEU A 99 -1.27 -8.97 -2.22
N ASP A 100 -1.12 -10.29 -2.17
CA ASP A 100 -0.82 -11.05 -0.95
C ASP A 100 0.66 -11.46 -0.91
N LEU A 101 1.41 -10.82 -0.02
CA LEU A 101 2.83 -11.01 0.26
C LEU A 101 3.07 -11.67 1.62
N CYS A 102 2.02 -12.09 2.33
CA CYS A 102 2.16 -12.76 3.61
C CYS A 102 2.98 -14.05 3.49
N GLY A 103 3.87 -14.29 4.43
CA GLY A 103 4.77 -15.45 4.42
C GLY A 103 5.94 -15.34 3.45
N LEU A 104 6.18 -14.18 2.82
CA LEU A 104 7.43 -13.93 2.08
C LEU A 104 8.64 -13.66 2.99
N GLN A 105 8.40 -13.29 4.24
CA GLN A 105 9.47 -13.03 5.19
C GLN A 105 10.11 -14.36 5.59
N CYS A 106 11.38 -14.57 5.23
CA CYS A 106 12.17 -15.70 5.69
C CYS A 106 12.74 -15.37 7.08
N GLU A 107 12.41 -16.16 8.10
CA GLU A 107 13.05 -16.08 9.43
C GLU A 107 14.42 -16.81 9.43
N ASP A 108 14.60 -17.78 8.53
CA ASP A 108 15.80 -18.61 8.46
C ASP A 108 16.76 -18.04 7.41
N GLY A 109 17.89 -17.49 7.87
CA GLY A 109 18.86 -16.72 7.09
C GLY A 109 19.70 -17.52 6.10
N HIS A 110 19.09 -18.39 5.28
CA HIS A 110 19.83 -19.30 4.39
C HIS A 110 19.83 -18.95 2.91
N VAL A 111 19.26 -17.81 2.50
CA VAL A 111 19.34 -17.36 1.10
C VAL A 111 19.88 -15.93 1.09
N GLU A 112 21.16 -15.77 0.71
CA GLU A 112 21.88 -14.47 0.69
C GLU A 112 21.17 -13.39 -0.13
N ASP A 113 20.35 -13.81 -1.10
CA ASP A 113 19.64 -12.96 -2.05
C ASP A 113 18.16 -12.69 -1.71
N ALA A 114 17.61 -13.33 -0.67
CA ALA A 114 16.22 -13.14 -0.28
C ALA A 114 16.02 -11.76 0.38
N MET A 115 14.88 -11.13 0.10
CA MET A 115 14.55 -9.86 0.73
C MET A 115 14.19 -10.08 2.21
N GLY A 116 15.06 -9.63 3.12
CA GLY A 116 14.78 -9.66 4.56
C GLY A 116 13.49 -8.91 4.92
N GLY A 117 12.80 -9.35 5.98
CA GLY A 117 11.49 -8.80 6.37
C GLY A 117 11.49 -7.29 6.62
N TRP A 118 12.60 -6.74 7.13
CA TRP A 118 12.76 -5.31 7.35
C TRP A 118 12.86 -4.56 6.02
N SER A 119 13.69 -5.06 5.10
CA SER A 119 13.86 -4.48 3.76
C SER A 119 12.57 -4.53 2.97
N LEU A 120 11.79 -5.61 3.09
CA LEU A 120 10.45 -5.72 2.51
C LEU A 120 9.50 -4.66 3.08
N THR A 121 9.48 -4.49 4.39
CA THR A 121 8.64 -3.48 5.06
C THR A 121 8.97 -2.06 4.57
N VAL A 122 10.26 -1.73 4.47
CA VAL A 122 10.70 -0.43 3.96
C VAL A 122 10.33 -0.25 2.48
N ALA A 123 10.56 -1.28 1.65
CA ALA A 123 10.18 -1.25 0.24
C ALA A 123 8.67 -1.04 0.06
N LEU A 124 7.85 -1.72 0.86
CA LEU A 124 6.40 -1.55 0.88
C LEU A 124 6.00 -0.12 1.23
N CYS A 125 6.58 0.46 2.28
CA CYS A 125 6.32 1.85 2.66
C CYS A 125 6.68 2.81 1.51
N SER A 126 7.83 2.62 0.87
CA SER A 126 8.24 3.42 -0.29
C SER A 126 7.26 3.27 -1.46
N THR A 127 6.75 2.06 -1.71
CA THR A 127 5.84 1.81 -2.84
C THR A 127 4.47 2.45 -2.65
N VAL A 128 3.97 2.53 -1.41
CA VAL A 128 2.74 3.25 -1.07
C VAL A 128 2.88 4.74 -1.37
N VAL A 129 4.00 5.34 -0.97
CA VAL A 129 4.30 6.75 -1.24
C VAL A 129 4.45 6.99 -2.75
N GLN A 130 5.19 6.12 -3.45
CA GLN A 130 5.35 6.18 -4.90
C GLN A 130 4.00 6.06 -5.63
N ALA A 131 3.13 5.15 -5.20
CA ALA A 131 1.82 4.94 -5.80
C ALA A 131 0.92 6.17 -5.68
N ARG A 132 0.92 6.81 -4.51
CA ARG A 132 0.20 8.08 -4.29
C ARG A 132 0.71 9.13 -5.27
N ASN A 133 2.02 9.35 -5.33
CA ASN A 133 2.64 10.36 -6.20
C ASN A 133 2.41 10.06 -7.70
N HIS A 134 2.48 8.79 -8.08
CA HIS A 134 2.25 8.34 -9.46
C HIS A 134 0.81 8.61 -9.90
N THR A 135 -0.15 8.31 -9.04
CA THR A 135 -1.58 8.50 -9.36
C THR A 135 -1.98 9.97 -9.33
N THR A 136 -1.43 10.77 -8.40
CA THR A 136 -1.68 12.22 -8.40
C THR A 136 -1.10 12.89 -9.65
N ALA A 137 0.12 12.53 -10.06
CA ALA A 137 0.72 13.01 -11.30
C ALA A 137 -0.10 12.60 -12.54
N TYR A 138 -0.56 11.34 -12.60
CA TYR A 138 -1.40 10.86 -13.70
C TYR A 138 -2.74 11.61 -13.78
N ARG A 139 -3.40 11.84 -12.65
CA ARG A 139 -4.65 12.62 -12.57
C ARG A 139 -4.41 14.08 -13.00
N GLY A 140 -3.28 14.67 -12.60
CA GLY A 140 -2.86 16.02 -13.02
C GLY A 140 -2.71 16.12 -14.54
N ARG A 141 -1.90 15.24 -15.14
CA ARG A 141 -1.68 15.23 -16.60
C ARG A 141 -2.99 15.07 -17.39
N ARG A 142 -3.87 14.17 -16.97
CA ARG A 142 -5.18 14.00 -17.60
C ARG A 142 -6.07 15.24 -17.52
N ARG A 143 -5.95 16.02 -16.45
CA ARG A 143 -6.70 17.26 -16.30
C ARG A 143 -6.14 18.32 -17.26
N ASP A 144 -4.82 18.45 -17.33
CA ASP A 144 -4.15 19.38 -18.22
C ASP A 144 -4.45 19.07 -19.69
N ASP A 145 -4.40 17.79 -20.09
CA ASP A 145 -4.76 17.35 -21.45
C ASP A 145 -6.21 17.73 -21.81
N ARG A 146 -7.14 17.54 -20.85
CA ARG A 146 -8.56 17.92 -21.04
C ARG A 146 -8.74 19.43 -21.12
N GLU A 147 -8.03 20.20 -20.31
CA GLU A 147 -8.08 21.65 -20.35
C GLU A 147 -7.47 22.19 -21.65
N ASN A 148 -6.38 21.60 -22.14
CA ASN A 148 -5.79 21.95 -23.42
C ASN A 148 -6.74 21.65 -24.59
N MET A 149 -7.33 20.47 -24.63
CA MET A 149 -8.30 20.08 -25.66
C MET A 149 -9.53 21.02 -25.69
N LYS A 150 -9.99 21.49 -24.52
CA LYS A 150 -11.05 22.51 -24.42
C LYS A 150 -10.61 23.86 -24.97
N ARG A 151 -9.40 24.32 -24.65
CA ARG A 151 -8.85 25.59 -25.18
C ARG A 151 -8.69 25.54 -26.70
N GLU A 152 -8.23 24.41 -27.24
CA GLU A 152 -8.12 24.21 -28.68
C GLU A 152 -9.49 24.25 -29.36
N ARG A 153 -10.50 23.58 -28.77
CA ARG A 153 -11.87 23.61 -29.27
C ARG A 153 -12.49 25.00 -29.22
N ASP A 154 -12.32 25.73 -28.11
CA ASP A 154 -12.81 27.10 -27.97
C ASP A 154 -12.08 28.07 -28.92
N GLY A 155 -10.80 27.82 -29.20
CA GLY A 155 -10.01 28.54 -30.19
C GLY A 155 -10.43 28.26 -31.63
N ALA A 156 -10.83 27.02 -31.95
CA ALA A 156 -11.41 26.66 -33.24
C ALA A 156 -12.77 27.34 -33.44
N VAL A 157 -13.67 27.25 -32.44
CA VAL A 157 -15.00 27.89 -32.48
C VAL A 157 -14.91 29.41 -32.64
N LYS A 158 -13.94 30.06 -31.98
CA LYS A 158 -13.71 31.51 -32.15
C LYS A 158 -13.22 31.86 -33.55
N ARG A 159 -12.36 31.03 -34.16
CA ARG A 159 -11.88 31.22 -35.53
C ARG A 159 -13.00 31.04 -36.55
N ASP A 160 -13.83 30.02 -36.39
CA ASP A 160 -14.99 29.78 -37.27
C ASP A 160 -16.01 30.92 -37.16
N ARG A 161 -16.29 31.40 -35.94
CA ARG A 161 -17.18 32.55 -35.71
C ARG A 161 -16.61 33.85 -36.27
N ALA A 162 -15.29 34.04 -36.26
CA ALA A 162 -14.64 35.19 -36.88
C ALA A 162 -14.71 35.12 -38.41
N ARG A 163 -14.63 33.92 -38.99
CA ARG A 163 -14.76 33.70 -40.43
C ARG A 163 -16.18 33.97 -40.93
N LEU A 164 -17.19 33.45 -40.22
CA LEU A 164 -18.61 33.74 -40.50
C LEU A 164 -18.94 35.24 -40.43
N LYS A 165 -18.38 35.96 -39.45
CA LYS A 165 -18.54 37.42 -39.36
C LYS A 165 -17.87 38.19 -40.49
N LYS A 166 -16.79 37.65 -41.07
CA LYS A 166 -16.11 38.27 -42.20
C LYS A 166 -16.89 38.07 -43.50
N GLU A 167 -17.53 36.90 -43.64
CA GLU A 167 -18.42 36.57 -44.76
C GLU A 167 -19.78 37.32 -44.67
N GLU A 168 -20.32 37.57 -43.47
CA GLU A 168 -21.51 38.43 -43.28
C GLU A 168 -21.20 39.93 -43.52
N GLY A 169 -19.97 40.37 -43.22
CA GLY A 169 -19.53 41.75 -43.47
C GLY A 169 -19.28 42.09 -44.95
N GLU A 170 -19.19 41.07 -45.81
CA GLU A 170 -19.02 41.24 -47.26
C GLU A 170 -20.35 41.29 -48.03
N LYS A 171 -21.50 41.12 -47.36
CA LYS A 171 -22.85 41.16 -47.96
C LYS A 171 -23.72 42.36 -47.60
N VAL A 172 -23.20 43.36 -46.88
CA VAL A 172 -23.94 44.62 -46.63
C VAL A 172 -23.13 45.81 -47.13
N ALA A 173 -23.19 46.02 -48.44
CA ALA A 173 -22.83 47.28 -49.08
C ALA A 173 -24.12 47.87 -49.70
N CYS A 174 -24.91 48.57 -48.90
CA CYS A 174 -25.74 49.70 -49.33
C CYS A 174 -26.40 50.37 -48.13
N GLY A 175 -26.28 51.70 -48.04
CA GLY A 175 -27.17 52.56 -47.26
C GLY A 175 -26.56 53.19 -46.01
N GLU A 176 -26.34 54.50 -46.08
CA GLU A 176 -25.93 55.40 -45.01
C GLU A 176 -26.95 55.50 -43.86
N ILE A 177 -26.46 55.81 -42.66
CA ILE A 177 -26.89 56.91 -41.75
C ILE A 177 -26.61 56.52 -40.28
N SER A 178 -25.97 57.45 -39.59
CA SER A 178 -25.46 57.42 -38.22
C SER A 178 -26.53 57.43 -37.12
N THR A 179 -26.04 57.09 -35.91
CA THR A 179 -26.53 57.35 -34.51
C THR A 179 -27.18 56.17 -33.77
N PRO A 180 -27.23 56.18 -32.41
CA PRO A 180 -26.21 56.52 -31.41
C PRO A 180 -26.11 55.48 -30.26
N GLY A 181 -25.12 55.62 -29.36
CA GLY A 181 -25.30 55.29 -27.93
C GLY A 181 -24.94 53.88 -27.41
N GLU A 182 -24.66 53.86 -26.11
CA GLU A 182 -24.55 52.72 -25.19
C GLU A 182 -23.19 52.02 -25.00
N GLU A 183 -22.36 52.77 -24.30
CA GLU A 183 -21.47 52.31 -23.23
C GLU A 183 -22.16 51.36 -22.21
N LYS A 184 -21.36 50.51 -21.55
CA LYS A 184 -21.54 49.90 -20.21
C LYS A 184 -22.41 48.64 -20.01
N VAL A 185 -21.88 47.42 -20.30
CA VAL A 185 -22.24 46.22 -19.48
C VAL A 185 -21.12 45.16 -19.30
N LYS A 186 -19.90 45.32 -19.84
CA LYS A 186 -18.91 44.20 -19.81
C LYS A 186 -17.94 44.19 -18.61
N GLY A 187 -17.95 45.21 -17.76
CA GLY A 187 -16.98 45.36 -16.66
C GLY A 187 -17.27 44.58 -15.37
N VAL A 188 -18.53 44.24 -15.09
CA VAL A 188 -18.92 43.76 -13.73
C VAL A 188 -18.97 42.22 -13.61
N ARG A 189 -19.12 41.48 -14.72
CA ARG A 189 -19.18 40.00 -14.67
C ARG A 189 -17.85 39.30 -14.39
N ARG A 190 -16.70 39.94 -14.62
CA ARG A 190 -15.38 39.31 -14.42
C ARG A 190 -14.87 39.35 -12.98
N ARG A 191 -15.46 40.16 -12.10
CA ARG A 191 -14.98 40.29 -10.71
C ARG A 191 -15.65 39.30 -9.75
N MET A 192 -16.85 38.81 -10.05
CA MET A 192 -17.58 37.87 -9.20
C MET A 192 -17.14 36.40 -9.36
N GLU A 193 -16.41 36.07 -10.44
CA GLU A 193 -15.95 34.70 -10.70
C GLU A 193 -14.59 34.37 -10.06
N MET A 194 -13.76 35.39 -9.79
CA MET A 194 -12.47 35.21 -9.10
C MET A 194 -12.63 35.03 -7.58
N GLN A 195 -13.69 35.57 -6.98
CA GLN A 195 -13.89 35.50 -5.53
C GLN A 195 -14.54 34.19 -5.04
N LYS A 196 -15.17 33.42 -5.94
CA LYS A 196 -15.76 32.10 -5.61
C LYS A 196 -14.74 30.94 -5.57
N ARG A 197 -13.49 31.19 -5.96
CA ARG A 197 -12.39 30.18 -5.93
C ARG A 197 -11.54 30.19 -4.66
N ALA A 198 -11.77 31.13 -3.74
CA ALA A 198 -10.96 31.28 -2.53
C ALA A 198 -11.48 30.50 -1.30
N GLY A 199 -12.56 29.72 -1.43
CA GLY A 199 -13.20 29.06 -0.28
C GLY A 199 -13.70 27.67 -0.62
N ALA A 200 -12.82 26.79 -1.07
CA ALA A 200 -13.08 25.35 -1.10
C ALA A 200 -11.75 24.61 -1.07
N GLN A 201 -11.13 24.53 0.10
CA GLN A 201 -10.25 23.40 0.37
C GLN A 201 -11.18 22.17 0.41
N PRO A 202 -11.03 21.18 -0.48
CA PRO A 202 -11.65 19.91 -0.21
C PRO A 202 -10.88 19.32 0.97
N GLN A 203 -11.45 19.44 2.17
CA GLN A 203 -11.20 18.44 3.21
C GLN A 203 -11.66 17.11 2.60
N GLN A 204 -10.71 16.42 1.96
CA GLN A 204 -10.89 15.07 1.45
C GLN A 204 -11.01 14.17 2.67
N VAL A 205 -12.24 14.01 3.14
CA VAL A 205 -12.63 12.79 3.84
C VAL A 205 -12.19 11.64 2.94
N PRO A 206 -11.38 10.67 3.40
CA PRO A 206 -10.88 9.61 2.54
C PRO A 206 -12.07 8.74 2.12
N SER A 207 -12.62 9.01 0.94
CA SER A 207 -13.63 8.14 0.35
C SER A 207 -12.97 6.79 0.08
N ARG A 208 -13.66 5.70 0.43
CA ARG A 208 -13.22 4.33 0.16
C ARG A 208 -12.94 4.07 -1.34
N GLU A 209 -13.35 4.98 -2.21
CA GLU A 209 -13.23 4.95 -3.67
C GLU A 209 -11.83 5.28 -4.21
N ASP A 210 -10.91 5.78 -3.37
CA ASP A 210 -9.53 6.07 -3.81
C ASP A 210 -8.59 4.85 -3.77
N VAL A 211 -9.01 3.73 -3.16
CA VAL A 211 -8.17 2.53 -3.05
C VAL A 211 -8.39 1.61 -4.24
N LEU A 212 -7.33 1.35 -4.99
CA LEU A 212 -7.33 0.47 -6.17
C LEU A 212 -6.82 -0.93 -5.83
N VAL A 213 -5.77 -1.03 -5.00
CA VAL A 213 -5.15 -2.31 -4.62
C VAL A 213 -4.92 -2.38 -3.11
N ASN A 214 -5.36 -3.48 -2.52
CA ASN A 214 -5.11 -3.85 -1.14
C ASN A 214 -3.86 -4.75 -1.08
N VAL A 215 -2.82 -4.29 -0.38
CA VAL A 215 -1.58 -5.05 -0.21
C VAL A 215 -1.59 -5.68 1.17
N ARG A 216 -1.58 -7.01 1.24
CA ARG A 216 -1.50 -7.79 2.47
C ARG A 216 -0.07 -8.24 2.66
N ALA A 217 0.55 -7.89 3.77
CA ALA A 217 1.91 -8.26 4.06
C ALA A 217 2.13 -8.46 5.56
N ASP A 218 3.14 -9.24 5.89
CA ASP A 218 3.69 -9.24 7.24
C ASP A 218 4.63 -8.02 7.33
N LEU A 219 4.61 -7.32 8.46
CA LEU A 219 5.41 -6.11 8.67
C LEU A 219 6.43 -6.34 9.77
N PHE A 220 7.65 -5.86 9.54
CA PHE A 220 8.71 -5.86 10.53
C PHE A 220 9.20 -4.43 10.77
N VAL A 221 8.97 -3.93 11.99
CA VAL A 221 9.17 -2.53 12.36
C VAL A 221 10.21 -2.42 13.47
N ASN A 222 11.24 -1.61 13.24
CA ASN A 222 12.20 -1.18 14.25
C ASN A 222 12.15 0.33 14.49
N ALA A 223 12.87 0.82 15.50
CA ALA A 223 12.98 2.25 15.84
C ALA A 223 13.32 3.16 14.64
N ARG A 224 14.16 2.69 13.69
CA ARG A 224 14.56 3.46 12.50
C ARG A 224 13.51 3.48 11.37
N SER A 225 12.58 2.53 11.37
CA SER A 225 11.56 2.38 10.33
C SER A 225 10.18 2.83 10.79
N TRP A 226 9.97 2.99 12.10
CA TRP A 226 8.74 3.42 12.74
C TRP A 226 8.02 4.56 12.00
N GLU A 227 8.67 5.70 11.83
CA GLU A 227 8.04 6.87 11.20
C GLU A 227 7.62 6.61 9.74
N ARG A 228 8.39 5.81 9.00
CA ARG A 228 8.03 5.43 7.62
C ARG A 228 6.79 4.53 7.59
N VAL A 229 6.72 3.56 8.51
CA VAL A 229 5.61 2.62 8.61
C VAL A 229 4.35 3.34 9.06
N ARG A 230 4.46 4.17 10.11
CA ARG A 230 3.36 5.02 10.58
C ARG A 230 2.84 5.91 9.45
N GLY A 231 3.75 6.61 8.75
CA GLY A 231 3.40 7.45 7.61
C GLY A 231 2.70 6.68 6.48
N ALA A 232 3.17 5.47 6.16
CA ALA A 232 2.57 4.64 5.11
C ALA A 232 1.19 4.07 5.49
N LEU A 233 0.99 3.69 6.75
CA LEU A 233 -0.31 3.19 7.25
C LEU A 233 -1.35 4.32 7.37
N SER A 234 -0.92 5.52 7.76
CA SER A 234 -1.79 6.70 7.81
C SER A 234 -2.07 7.31 6.43
N LEU A 235 -1.33 6.90 5.39
CA LEU A 235 -1.49 7.45 4.05
C LEU A 235 -2.76 6.90 3.38
N SER A 236 -3.67 7.79 2.98
CA SER A 236 -4.72 7.46 2.03
C SER A 236 -4.18 7.51 0.60
N GLY A 237 -4.57 6.54 -0.22
CA GLY A 237 -4.11 6.46 -1.59
C GLY A 237 -4.57 5.19 -2.34
N PRO A 238 -4.07 5.00 -3.57
CA PRO A 238 -4.44 3.88 -4.44
C PRO A 238 -3.96 2.53 -3.92
N LEU A 239 -2.92 2.51 -3.07
CA LEU A 239 -2.46 1.33 -2.36
C LEU A 239 -2.80 1.44 -0.89
N ARG A 240 -3.45 0.41 -0.33
CA ARG A 240 -3.71 0.30 1.11
C ARG A 240 -2.99 -0.91 1.69
N LEU A 241 -2.15 -0.67 2.69
CA LEU A 241 -1.43 -1.71 3.42
C LEU A 241 -2.32 -2.35 4.49
N HIS A 242 -2.25 -3.66 4.58
CA HIS A 242 -2.98 -4.52 5.50
C HIS A 242 -1.98 -5.47 6.15
N CYS A 243 -1.94 -5.53 7.48
CA CYS A 243 -0.94 -6.30 8.22
C CYS A 243 -1.58 -7.49 8.93
N ARG A 244 -1.12 -8.72 8.62
CA ARG A 244 -1.58 -9.94 9.31
C ARG A 244 -0.67 -10.33 10.46
N PHE A 245 0.64 -10.28 10.26
CA PHE A 245 1.63 -10.51 11.29
C PHE A 245 2.53 -9.30 11.44
N LEU A 246 2.64 -8.80 12.67
CA LEU A 246 3.46 -7.66 13.00
C LEU A 246 4.62 -8.11 13.89
N ARG A 247 5.85 -7.93 13.41
CA ARG A 247 7.07 -8.05 14.21
C ARG A 247 7.57 -6.66 14.55
N VAL A 248 7.92 -6.45 15.81
CA VAL A 248 8.43 -5.19 16.33
C VAL A 248 9.73 -5.41 17.07
N GLU A 249 10.73 -4.59 16.80
CA GLU A 249 12.02 -4.58 17.49
C GLU A 249 12.37 -3.21 18.05
N GLU A 250 12.85 -3.19 19.30
CA GLU A 250 13.39 -1.99 19.96
C GLU A 250 12.41 -0.80 19.98
N LEU A 251 11.10 -1.06 20.01
CA LEU A 251 10.08 0.00 20.14
C LEU A 251 9.52 0.09 21.56
N PRO A 252 9.25 1.32 22.06
CA PRO A 252 8.55 1.52 23.32
C PRO A 252 7.06 1.17 23.21
N ALA A 253 6.43 0.89 24.35
CA ALA A 253 5.02 0.50 24.41
C ALA A 253 4.08 1.54 23.78
N SER A 254 4.35 2.84 23.93
CA SER A 254 3.54 3.91 23.34
C SER A 254 3.57 3.93 21.80
N SER A 255 4.72 3.65 21.20
CA SER A 255 4.84 3.54 19.74
C SER A 255 4.13 2.30 19.22
N ILE A 256 4.24 1.16 19.92
CA ILE A 256 3.49 -0.05 19.58
C ILE A 256 1.99 0.22 19.68
N ALA A 257 1.55 0.90 20.74
CA ALA A 257 0.15 1.25 20.92
C ALA A 257 -0.37 2.13 19.78
N SER A 258 0.39 3.17 19.42
CA SER A 258 0.10 4.04 18.28
C SER A 258 0.05 3.26 16.96
N LEU A 259 0.85 2.20 16.81
CA LEU A 259 0.83 1.33 15.64
C LEU A 259 -0.45 0.51 15.58
N LEU A 260 -0.84 -0.09 16.71
CA LEU A 260 -2.04 -0.92 16.82
C LEU A 260 -3.31 -0.10 16.54
N GLU A 261 -3.35 1.17 16.95
CA GLU A 261 -4.46 2.08 16.65
C GLU A 261 -4.65 2.36 15.14
N LEU A 262 -3.57 2.30 14.36
CA LEU A 262 -3.61 2.50 12.90
C LEU A 262 -4.02 1.24 12.14
N LEU A 263 -3.96 0.06 12.76
CA LEU A 263 -4.26 -1.21 12.11
C LEU A 263 -5.76 -1.56 12.19
N PRO A 264 -6.34 -2.14 11.13
CA PRO A 264 -7.71 -2.62 11.16
C PRO A 264 -7.85 -3.80 12.14
N GLN A 265 -8.91 -3.76 12.95
CA GLN A 265 -9.16 -4.72 14.04
C GLN A 265 -9.33 -6.17 13.57
N GLU A 266 -9.78 -6.39 12.34
CA GLU A 266 -10.13 -7.72 11.84
C GLU A 266 -8.97 -8.49 11.18
N GLU A 267 -7.78 -7.89 11.06
CA GLU A 267 -6.74 -8.46 10.19
C GLU A 267 -5.51 -8.97 10.94
N LEU A 268 -5.23 -8.43 12.13
CA LEU A 268 -4.06 -8.83 12.91
C LEU A 268 -4.26 -10.23 13.49
N LEU A 269 -3.43 -11.17 13.04
CA LEU A 269 -3.41 -12.58 13.47
C LEU A 269 -2.32 -12.86 14.49
N GLY A 270 -1.22 -12.10 14.45
CA GLY A 270 -0.15 -12.26 15.43
C GLY A 270 0.75 -11.05 15.61
N LEU A 271 1.25 -10.90 16.83
CA LEU A 271 2.20 -9.87 17.25
C LEU A 271 3.44 -10.53 17.84
N ASP A 272 4.62 -10.11 17.38
CA ASP A 272 5.92 -10.54 17.89
C ASP A 272 6.73 -9.31 18.30
N VAL A 273 6.87 -9.07 19.61
CA VAL A 273 7.67 -7.97 20.16
C VAL A 273 9.00 -8.53 20.65
N ARG A 274 10.11 -7.97 20.16
CA ARG A 274 11.47 -8.38 20.50
C ARG A 274 12.31 -7.21 20.99
N TYR A 275 13.19 -7.46 21.96
CA TYR A 275 14.18 -6.48 22.45
C TYR A 275 13.59 -5.14 22.92
N SER A 276 12.32 -5.12 23.34
CA SER A 276 11.65 -3.92 23.84
C SER A 276 11.65 -3.86 25.36
N SER A 277 11.95 -2.69 25.92
CA SER A 277 11.81 -2.39 27.35
C SER A 277 10.36 -2.04 27.72
N LEU A 278 9.45 -3.00 27.55
CA LEU A 278 8.02 -2.79 27.82
C LEU A 278 7.73 -2.55 29.31
N GLY A 279 8.45 -3.23 30.21
CA GLY A 279 8.05 -3.31 31.62
C GLY A 279 6.68 -3.96 31.81
N VAL A 280 6.23 -4.09 33.06
CA VAL A 280 4.89 -4.62 33.38
C VAL A 280 3.81 -3.61 32.97
N SER A 281 4.02 -2.33 33.27
CA SER A 281 3.07 -1.25 32.94
C SER A 281 2.86 -1.06 31.44
N GLY A 282 3.92 -1.21 30.62
CA GLY A 282 3.77 -1.12 29.17
C GLY A 282 3.01 -2.31 28.58
N LEU A 283 3.16 -3.50 29.16
CA LEU A 283 2.36 -4.67 28.77
C LEU A 283 0.88 -4.50 29.18
N ALA A 284 0.62 -4.00 30.40
CA ALA A 284 -0.73 -3.67 30.88
C ALA A 284 -1.42 -2.63 29.98
N LEU A 285 -0.68 -1.68 29.41
CA LEU A 285 -1.22 -0.71 28.45
C LEU A 285 -1.54 -1.33 27.08
N LEU A 286 -0.73 -2.29 26.64
CA LEU A 286 -0.88 -2.92 25.31
C LEU A 286 -1.99 -3.97 25.27
N LEU A 287 -2.20 -4.73 26.34
CA LEU A 287 -3.16 -5.84 26.35
C LEU A 287 -4.61 -5.41 26.06
N PRO A 288 -5.16 -4.33 26.64
CA PRO A 288 -6.49 -3.83 26.28
C PRO A 288 -6.60 -3.45 24.80
N GLN A 289 -5.52 -2.95 24.19
CA GLN A 289 -5.51 -2.66 22.76
C GLN A 289 -5.49 -3.93 21.92
N LEU A 290 -4.77 -4.96 22.37
CA LEU A 290 -4.74 -6.28 21.73
C LEU A 290 -6.10 -7.00 21.83
N ALA A 291 -6.85 -6.79 22.91
CA ALA A 291 -8.20 -7.32 23.07
C ALA A 291 -9.19 -6.84 22.00
N ARG A 292 -8.91 -5.71 21.36
CA ARG A 292 -9.70 -5.19 20.23
C ARG A 292 -9.54 -6.01 18.95
N PHE A 293 -8.57 -6.93 18.89
CA PHE A 293 -8.31 -7.76 17.72
C PHE A 293 -8.88 -9.17 17.92
N PRO A 294 -10.12 -9.45 17.46
CA PRO A 294 -10.80 -10.72 17.71
C PRO A 294 -10.10 -11.92 17.06
N ARG A 295 -9.19 -11.70 16.10
CA ARG A 295 -8.48 -12.78 15.38
C ARG A 295 -7.04 -12.98 15.85
N LEU A 296 -6.60 -12.26 16.87
CA LEU A 296 -5.25 -12.38 17.40
C LEU A 296 -5.06 -13.77 18.02
N GLY A 297 -4.30 -14.62 17.32
CA GLY A 297 -4.07 -16.02 17.72
C GLY A 297 -2.67 -16.29 18.24
N SER A 298 -1.73 -15.37 18.03
CA SER A 298 -0.32 -15.54 18.42
C SER A 298 0.26 -14.27 19.01
N LEU A 299 0.69 -14.32 20.27
CA LEU A 299 1.44 -13.25 20.92
C LEU A 299 2.81 -13.80 21.33
N ARG A 300 3.88 -13.17 20.84
CA ARG A 300 5.25 -13.55 21.18
C ARG A 300 5.98 -12.36 21.76
N LEU A 301 6.55 -12.54 22.94
CA LEU A 301 7.37 -11.57 23.63
C LEU A 301 8.75 -12.20 23.84
N HIS A 302 9.74 -11.74 23.06
CA HIS A 302 11.12 -12.23 23.12
C HIS A 302 12.04 -11.17 23.70
N TYR A 303 12.83 -11.53 24.72
CA TYR A 303 13.80 -10.61 25.34
C TYR A 303 13.18 -9.26 25.76
N CYS A 304 11.88 -9.27 26.11
CA CYS A 304 11.22 -8.09 26.60
C CYS A 304 11.58 -7.92 28.07
N ASN A 305 12.20 -6.80 28.44
CA ASN A 305 12.54 -6.58 29.83
C ASN A 305 11.28 -6.19 30.60
N LEU A 306 10.68 -7.17 31.27
CA LEU A 306 9.74 -6.92 32.36
C LEU A 306 10.62 -6.59 33.58
N ASP A 307 10.78 -5.31 33.90
CA ASP A 307 11.52 -4.85 35.09
C ASP A 307 10.77 -5.29 36.37
N VAL A 308 10.77 -6.58 36.67
CA VAL A 308 10.14 -7.14 37.89
C VAL A 308 11.05 -6.95 39.11
N LEU A 309 12.34 -6.71 38.87
CA LEU A 309 13.40 -6.60 39.89
C LEU A 309 13.31 -5.33 40.75
N ARG A 310 12.52 -4.33 40.34
CA ARG A 310 12.26 -3.14 41.16
C ARG A 310 10.83 -3.26 41.68
N THR A 311 10.67 -3.83 42.88
CA THR A 311 9.44 -3.78 43.69
C THR A 311 8.99 -2.33 43.86
N ARG A 312 8.25 -1.83 42.86
CA ARG A 312 7.61 -0.52 42.91
C ARG A 312 6.20 -0.73 43.49
N PRO A 313 5.72 0.18 44.37
CA PRO A 313 4.30 0.16 44.77
C PRO A 313 3.42 0.24 43.50
N GLY A 314 2.40 -0.61 43.40
CA GLY A 314 1.53 -0.75 42.21
C GLY A 314 1.92 -1.85 41.21
N GLN A 315 3.05 -2.54 41.41
CA GLN A 315 3.48 -3.61 40.50
C GLN A 315 2.60 -4.86 40.56
N GLN A 316 2.07 -5.20 41.73
CA GLN A 316 1.16 -6.34 41.88
C GLN A 316 -0.18 -6.09 41.18
N GLU A 317 -0.68 -4.85 41.24
CA GLU A 317 -1.86 -4.41 40.48
C GLU A 317 -1.58 -4.49 38.97
N ALA A 318 -0.44 -3.97 38.50
CA ALA A 318 -0.08 -4.06 37.09
C ALA A 318 0.10 -5.52 36.59
N LEU A 319 0.53 -6.45 37.45
CA LEU A 319 0.58 -7.87 37.12
C LEU A 319 -0.83 -8.49 37.05
N GLN A 320 -1.74 -8.07 37.92
CA GLN A 320 -3.15 -8.47 37.85
C GLN A 320 -3.83 -7.89 36.58
N ASP A 321 -3.52 -6.66 36.21
CA ASP A 321 -4.00 -6.06 34.95
C ASP A 321 -3.50 -6.85 33.74
N VAL A 322 -2.25 -7.33 33.80
CA VAL A 322 -1.68 -8.18 32.74
C VAL A 322 -2.39 -9.53 32.67
N SER A 323 -2.67 -10.18 33.81
CA SER A 323 -3.36 -11.47 33.80
C SER A 323 -4.82 -11.32 33.34
N GLN A 324 -5.52 -10.29 33.79
CA GLN A 324 -6.85 -9.93 33.30
C GLN A 324 -6.83 -9.65 31.80
N GLY A 325 -5.91 -8.82 31.32
CA GLY A 325 -5.78 -8.48 29.90
C GLY A 325 -5.43 -9.67 29.01
N LEU A 326 -4.64 -10.63 29.49
CA LEU A 326 -4.41 -11.90 28.79
C LEU A 326 -5.68 -12.77 28.75
N GLY A 327 -6.49 -12.77 29.81
CA GLY A 327 -7.78 -13.45 29.88
C GLY A 327 -8.81 -12.92 28.87
N GLU A 328 -8.72 -11.64 28.49
CA GLU A 328 -9.58 -11.03 27.48
C GLU A 328 -9.27 -11.50 26.05
N LEU A 329 -8.08 -12.05 25.79
CA LEU A 329 -7.65 -12.54 24.48
C LEU A 329 -8.24 -13.92 24.15
N LYS A 330 -9.56 -13.98 23.93
CA LYS A 330 -10.33 -15.24 23.74
C LYS A 330 -9.84 -16.16 22.62
N MET A 331 -9.16 -15.62 21.61
CA MET A 331 -8.69 -16.38 20.44
C MET A 331 -7.20 -16.68 20.46
N LEU A 332 -6.49 -16.32 21.54
CA LEU A 332 -5.07 -16.55 21.69
C LEU A 332 -4.78 -18.05 21.82
N ARG A 333 -4.07 -18.61 20.83
CA ARG A 333 -3.68 -20.02 20.79
C ARG A 333 -2.20 -20.24 21.12
N LYS A 334 -1.38 -19.21 20.93
CA LYS A 334 0.06 -19.26 21.12
C LYS A 334 0.51 -18.04 21.91
N LEU A 335 1.02 -18.27 23.11
CA LEU A 335 1.68 -17.27 23.93
C LEU A 335 3.14 -17.71 24.13
N SER A 336 4.08 -16.92 23.64
CA SER A 336 5.52 -17.15 23.84
C SER A 336 6.08 -16.07 24.74
N LEU A 337 6.60 -16.46 25.90
CA LEU A 337 7.17 -15.58 26.92
C LEU A 337 8.65 -15.95 27.14
N THR A 338 9.46 -15.76 26.11
CA THR A 338 10.88 -16.16 26.14
C THR A 338 11.75 -15.07 26.75
N ALA A 339 12.69 -15.49 27.61
CA ALA A 339 13.66 -14.61 28.26
C ALA A 339 13.02 -13.44 29.05
N LEU A 340 11.81 -13.63 29.57
CA LEU A 340 11.22 -12.70 30.52
C LEU A 340 11.82 -12.98 31.90
N ARG A 341 12.39 -11.95 32.54
CA ARG A 341 12.87 -12.03 33.92
C ARG A 341 11.69 -12.04 34.88
N LEU A 342 10.97 -13.17 34.94
CA LEU A 342 9.82 -13.43 35.82
C LEU A 342 10.23 -14.39 36.95
N PRO A 343 10.95 -13.95 38.00
CA PRO A 343 11.25 -14.83 39.12
C PRO A 343 9.95 -15.15 39.89
N GLY A 344 9.43 -16.38 39.81
CA GLY A 344 8.34 -16.88 40.67
C GLY A 344 6.91 -16.34 40.44
N HIS A 345 6.73 -15.30 39.63
CA HIS A 345 5.43 -14.64 39.40
C HIS A 345 4.60 -15.25 38.24
N LEU A 346 5.06 -16.35 37.64
CA LEU A 346 4.31 -17.05 36.58
C LEU A 346 2.92 -17.52 37.05
N ARG A 347 2.76 -17.85 38.33
CA ARG A 347 1.47 -18.23 38.93
C ARG A 347 0.45 -17.10 39.04
N LEU A 348 0.88 -15.84 38.87
CA LEU A 348 -0.02 -14.69 38.89
C LEU A 348 -0.49 -14.33 37.47
N LEU A 349 0.15 -14.88 36.44
CA LEU A 349 -0.16 -14.67 35.02
C LEU A 349 -1.06 -15.77 34.43
N LEU A 350 -1.22 -16.89 35.15
CA LEU A 350 -2.10 -18.02 34.87
C LEU A 350 -3.23 -18.02 35.90
#